data_AF-A0A4Q0VTS3-F1
#
_entry.id   AF-A0A4Q0VTS3-F1
#
_cell.length_a   1.000
_cell.length_b   1.000
_cell.length_c   1.000
_cell.angle_alpha   90.00
_cell.angle_beta   90.00
_cell.angle_gamma   90.00
#
_symmetry.space_group_name_H-M   'P 1'
#
loop_
_entity.id
_entity.type
_entity.pdbx_description
1 polymer ?
#
loop_
_entity_poly.entity_id
_entity_poly.type
_entity_poly.pdbx_seq_one_letter_code
_entity_poly.pdbx_strand_id
1 'polypeptide(L)'
;MKKRYYFLIGFLLIFVSIASYLYYVFEVKEYDVADEEVTKLTASQFEIELPIFVIDEQTLVNSENSDSSTSSDKVSTTSNTSTIPTLEIIISSYLSSFEELEAQANERLDQLVKHAYNEYKEKKAKKESISFPYFYGKYKTAGKALETQSDEAFYSLYTTLQNDLEKHGYDKATVTYFKTEYEQTKKDRQTALFSKVKNYF
;
A
#
# COMPACT_ATOMS: atom_id res chain seq x y z
N MET A 1 -23.28 16.27 -50.45
CA MET A 1 -23.07 15.96 -49.02
C MET A 1 -22.84 14.46 -48.72
N LYS A 2 -23.43 13.51 -49.45
CA LYS A 2 -23.32 12.06 -49.18
C LYS A 2 -21.91 11.43 -49.32
N LYS A 3 -20.99 12.06 -50.08
CA LYS A 3 -19.63 11.52 -50.31
C LYS A 3 -18.67 11.69 -49.11
N ARG A 4 -18.90 12.68 -48.24
CA ARG A 4 -18.10 12.89 -47.01
C ARG A 4 -18.48 11.90 -45.89
N TYR A 5 -19.71 11.39 -45.93
CA TYR A 5 -20.22 10.39 -45.00
C TYR A 5 -19.53 9.02 -45.18
N TYR A 6 -19.34 8.57 -46.42
CA TYR A 6 -18.58 7.33 -46.68
C TYR A 6 -17.11 7.43 -46.27
N PHE A 7 -16.51 8.63 -46.35
CA PHE A 7 -15.15 8.87 -45.91
C PHE A 7 -15.02 8.79 -44.37
N LEU A 8 -16.00 9.33 -43.63
CA LEU A 8 -16.06 9.23 -42.17
C LEU A 8 -16.30 7.80 -41.67
N ILE A 9 -17.17 7.03 -42.33
CA ILE A 9 -17.41 5.62 -41.99
C ILE A 9 -16.16 4.76 -42.23
N GLY A 10 -15.44 4.98 -43.34
CA GLY A 10 -14.18 4.28 -43.60
C GLY A 10 -13.14 4.53 -42.51
N PHE A 11 -13.02 5.77 -42.04
CA PHE A 11 -12.09 6.15 -40.97
C PHE A 11 -12.48 5.54 -39.62
N LEU A 12 -13.78 5.47 -39.30
CA LEU A 12 -14.29 4.83 -38.09
C LEU A 12 -13.96 3.32 -38.06
N LEU A 13 -14.11 2.61 -39.18
CA LEU A 13 -13.80 1.17 -39.26
C LEU A 13 -12.30 0.87 -39.07
N ILE A 14 -11.44 1.76 -39.55
CA ILE A 14 -9.99 1.67 -39.32
C ILE A 14 -9.68 1.88 -37.84
N PHE A 15 -10.30 2.88 -37.19
CA PHE A 15 -10.12 3.10 -35.75
C PHE A 15 -10.66 1.95 -34.90
N VAL A 16 -11.79 1.34 -35.26
CA VAL A 16 -12.32 0.16 -34.57
C VAL A 16 -11.37 -1.03 -34.72
N SER A 17 -10.76 -1.20 -35.90
CA SER A 17 -9.80 -2.29 -36.15
C SER A 17 -8.48 -2.07 -35.39
N ILE A 18 -7.97 -0.83 -35.36
CA ILE A 18 -6.78 -0.46 -34.58
C ILE A 18 -7.06 -0.57 -33.08
N ALA A 19 -8.21 -0.10 -32.60
CA ALA A 19 -8.59 -0.19 -31.20
C ALA A 19 -8.81 -1.65 -30.78
N SER A 20 -9.40 -2.49 -31.64
CA SER A 20 -9.57 -3.92 -31.38
C SER A 20 -8.23 -4.66 -31.36
N TYR A 21 -7.29 -4.27 -32.24
CA TYR A 21 -5.93 -4.81 -32.23
C TYR A 21 -5.16 -4.35 -30.97
N LEU A 22 -5.29 -3.08 -30.57
CA LEU A 22 -4.70 -2.56 -29.33
C LEU A 22 -5.29 -3.25 -28.10
N TYR A 23 -6.61 -3.47 -28.06
CA TYR A 23 -7.29 -4.23 -27.01
C TYR A 23 -6.82 -5.68 -26.98
N TYR A 24 -6.70 -6.35 -28.13
CA TYR A 24 -6.16 -7.72 -28.21
C TYR A 24 -4.70 -7.78 -27.71
N VAL A 25 -3.89 -6.76 -28.01
CA VAL A 25 -2.48 -6.69 -27.57
C VAL A 25 -2.36 -6.33 -26.08
N PHE A 26 -3.25 -5.50 -25.53
CA PHE A 26 -3.21 -5.07 -24.12
C PHE A 26 -3.94 -6.01 -23.16
N GLU A 27 -5.05 -6.64 -23.56
CA GLU A 27 -5.94 -7.40 -22.68
C GLU A 27 -5.81 -8.93 -22.86
N VAL A 28 -5.51 -9.42 -24.08
CA VAL A 28 -5.51 -10.87 -24.38
C VAL A 28 -4.10 -11.47 -24.32
N LYS A 29 -3.06 -10.62 -24.35
CA LYS A 29 -1.71 -11.02 -23.96
C LYS A 29 -1.39 -10.41 -22.60
N GLU A 30 -2.06 -10.90 -21.57
CA GLU A 30 -1.31 -11.21 -20.35
C GLU A 30 -0.21 -12.17 -20.79
N TYR A 31 0.92 -11.58 -21.17
CA TYR A 31 2.09 -12.37 -21.38
C TYR A 31 2.32 -13.11 -20.05
N ASP A 32 2.51 -14.42 -20.13
CA ASP A 32 3.13 -15.21 -19.06
C ASP A 32 4.61 -14.78 -19.02
N VAL A 33 4.85 -13.51 -18.65
CA VAL A 33 6.17 -12.83 -18.69
C VAL A 33 6.86 -12.80 -17.36
N ALA A 34 6.16 -13.17 -16.30
CA ALA A 34 6.76 -13.21 -14.99
C ALA A 34 7.64 -14.48 -14.95
N ASP A 35 8.90 -14.28 -15.36
CA ASP A 35 10.02 -15.12 -14.94
C ASP A 35 9.82 -15.52 -13.48
N GLU A 36 10.12 -16.77 -13.14
CA GLU A 36 9.74 -17.39 -11.87
C GLU A 36 10.13 -16.52 -10.66
N GLU A 37 11.23 -15.77 -10.78
CA GLU A 37 11.69 -14.79 -9.79
C GLU A 37 10.77 -13.57 -9.63
N VAL A 38 10.27 -12.97 -10.71
CA VAL A 38 9.31 -11.86 -10.64
C VAL A 38 7.99 -12.34 -10.05
N THR A 39 7.56 -13.55 -10.43
CA THR A 39 6.36 -14.18 -9.86
C THR A 39 6.52 -14.35 -8.35
N LYS A 40 7.67 -14.86 -7.87
CA LYS A 40 7.96 -15.01 -6.43
C LYS A 40 7.91 -13.68 -5.68
N LEU A 41 8.47 -12.62 -6.24
CA LEU A 41 8.43 -11.28 -5.63
C LEU A 41 6.99 -10.75 -5.49
N THR A 42 6.12 -11.08 -6.43
CA THR A 42 4.72 -10.66 -6.42
C THR A 42 3.76 -11.64 -5.76
N ALA A 43 4.20 -12.86 -5.40
CA ALA A 43 3.32 -13.90 -4.85
C ALA A 43 3.18 -13.84 -3.33
N SER A 44 4.19 -13.30 -2.63
CA SER A 44 4.14 -13.15 -1.16
C SER A 44 3.19 -12.02 -0.78
N GLN A 45 2.17 -12.29 0.03
CA GLN A 45 1.34 -11.22 0.61
C GLN A 45 2.14 -10.37 1.60
N PHE A 46 1.70 -9.14 1.86
CA PHE A 46 2.26 -8.31 2.93
C PHE A 46 1.88 -8.90 4.29
N GLU A 47 2.85 -8.95 5.19
CA GLU A 47 2.61 -9.41 6.56
C GLU A 47 2.09 -8.21 7.37
N ILE A 48 0.91 -8.36 7.97
CA ILE A 48 0.28 -7.34 8.81
C ILE A 48 0.38 -7.82 10.25
N GLU A 49 1.29 -7.23 11.02
CA GLU A 49 1.32 -7.40 12.46
C GLU A 49 0.28 -6.47 13.08
N LEU A 50 -0.78 -7.05 13.66
CA LEU A 50 -1.77 -6.28 14.40
C LEU A 50 -1.24 -5.98 15.80
N PRO A 51 -1.36 -4.73 16.28
CA PRO A 51 -0.90 -4.40 17.61
C PRO A 51 -1.74 -5.07 18.70
N ILE A 52 -1.08 -5.51 19.77
CA ILE A 52 -1.73 -5.92 21.01
C ILE A 52 -1.64 -4.75 21.98
N PHE A 53 -2.79 -4.16 22.34
CA PHE A 53 -2.82 -3.14 23.41
C PHE A 53 -2.61 -3.81 24.75
N VAL A 54 -1.42 -3.67 25.32
CA VAL A 54 -1.18 -4.01 26.72
C VAL A 54 -1.60 -2.80 27.55
N ILE A 55 -2.75 -2.89 28.21
CA ILE A 55 -3.18 -1.90 29.18
C ILE A 55 -2.32 -2.12 30.43
N ASP A 56 -1.19 -1.43 30.50
CA ASP A 56 -0.33 -1.46 31.68
C ASP A 56 -0.88 -0.47 32.72
N GLU A 57 -1.23 -0.96 33.90
CA GLU A 57 -1.94 -0.23 34.98
C GLU A 57 -1.13 0.92 35.62
N GLN A 58 0.02 1.32 35.06
CA GLN A 58 0.93 2.28 35.70
C GLN A 58 1.33 3.43 34.79
N THR A 59 0.40 4.35 34.51
CA THR A 59 0.77 5.75 34.21
C THR A 59 -0.34 6.73 34.63
N LEU A 60 -0.44 7.00 35.92
CA LEU A 60 -1.07 8.22 36.43
C LEU A 60 -0.01 9.03 37.18
N VAL A 61 0.67 9.94 36.48
CA VAL A 61 1.40 11.03 37.14
C VAL A 61 0.38 12.12 37.47
N ASN A 62 -0.08 12.03 38.72
CA ASN A 62 -0.55 13.07 39.62
C ASN A 62 -0.54 14.52 39.08
N SER A 63 -1.72 15.14 39.02
CA SER A 63 -1.87 16.60 39.04
C SER A 63 -2.75 16.95 40.24
N GLU A 64 -2.11 17.40 41.31
CA GLU A 64 -2.74 17.86 42.54
C GLU A 64 -3.55 19.15 42.29
N ASN A 65 -4.78 19.24 42.81
CA ASN A 65 -5.06 20.01 44.02
C ASN A 65 -6.54 19.99 44.44
N SER A 66 -6.73 20.06 45.77
CA SER A 66 -7.86 20.57 46.56
C SER A 66 -9.06 19.68 46.93
N ASP A 67 -8.90 19.06 48.11
CA ASP A 67 -9.63 19.35 49.36
C ASP A 67 -10.90 18.57 49.76
N SER A 68 -10.85 18.15 51.04
CA SER A 68 -11.93 17.92 52.00
C SER A 68 -12.61 16.53 52.14
N SER A 69 -12.16 15.82 53.20
CA SER A 69 -12.96 15.22 54.31
C SER A 69 -13.41 13.74 54.29
N THR A 70 -12.66 12.93 55.05
CA THR A 70 -13.03 11.97 56.13
C THR A 70 -14.33 11.14 56.05
N SER A 71 -14.18 9.81 55.87
CA SER A 71 -14.51 8.75 56.88
C SER A 71 -14.37 7.34 56.30
N SER A 72 -13.88 6.43 57.15
CA SER A 72 -13.70 5.00 56.95
C SER A 72 -14.97 4.24 56.55
N ASP A 73 -14.88 3.34 55.58
CA ASP A 73 -15.27 1.94 55.80
C ASP A 73 -14.73 0.99 54.72
N LYS A 74 -14.27 -0.16 55.20
CA LYS A 74 -13.61 -1.25 54.47
C LYS A 74 -14.66 -2.13 53.79
N VAL A 75 -14.77 -2.03 52.47
CA VAL A 75 -15.40 -3.07 51.63
C VAL A 75 -14.50 -3.31 50.42
N SER A 76 -13.84 -4.47 50.42
CA SER A 76 -13.20 -5.04 49.23
C SER A 76 -14.26 -5.39 48.22
N THR A 77 -14.46 -4.51 47.25
CA THR A 77 -15.09 -4.83 45.97
C THR A 77 -13.99 -4.78 44.92
N THR A 78 -13.61 -5.95 44.42
CA THR A 78 -12.80 -6.12 43.21
C THR A 78 -13.58 -5.50 42.04
N SER A 79 -13.39 -4.22 41.82
CA SER A 79 -13.79 -3.54 40.59
C SER A 79 -12.67 -3.76 39.59
N ASN A 80 -12.91 -4.64 38.62
CA ASN A 80 -12.17 -4.66 37.36
C ASN A 80 -12.42 -3.33 36.67
N THR A 81 -11.60 -2.33 36.96
CA THR A 81 -11.64 -1.04 36.28
C THR A 81 -11.01 -1.26 34.91
N SER A 82 -11.85 -1.57 33.93
CA SER A 82 -11.47 -1.62 32.52
C SER A 82 -11.05 -0.20 32.10
N THR A 83 -9.78 0.13 32.23
CA THR A 83 -9.23 1.43 31.81
C THR A 83 -9.33 1.50 30.29
N ILE A 84 -10.10 2.47 29.79
CA ILE A 84 -10.21 2.74 28.35
C ILE A 84 -8.84 3.25 27.88
N PRO A 85 -8.17 2.58 26.92
CA PRO A 85 -6.91 3.06 26.37
C PRO A 85 -7.08 4.44 25.74
N THR A 86 -6.12 5.32 25.94
CA THR A 86 -6.18 6.67 25.37
C THR A 86 -6.07 6.62 23.84
N LEU A 87 -6.60 7.65 23.18
CA LEU A 87 -6.46 7.84 21.72
C LEU A 87 -5.00 7.70 21.25
N GLU A 88 -4.07 8.32 21.98
CA GLU A 88 -2.64 8.31 21.66
C GLU A 88 -2.04 6.91 21.78
N ILE A 89 -2.39 6.16 22.84
CA ILE A 89 -1.95 4.76 23.00
C ILE A 89 -2.47 3.93 21.84
N ILE A 90 -3.74 4.10 21.47
CA ILE A 90 -4.33 3.35 20.36
C ILE A 90 -3.60 3.64 19.04
N ILE A 91 -3.42 4.92 18.71
CA ILE A 91 -2.74 5.32 17.47
C ILE A 91 -1.29 4.84 17.46
N SER A 92 -0.56 4.99 18.57
CA SER A 92 0.87 4.66 18.63
C SER A 92 1.15 3.19 18.37
N SER A 93 0.25 2.29 18.79
CA SER A 93 0.45 0.87 18.57
C SER A 93 0.30 0.47 17.10
N TYR A 94 -0.52 1.20 16.34
CA TYR A 94 -0.69 1.00 14.90
C TYR A 94 0.43 1.64 14.06
N LEU A 95 1.13 2.66 14.58
CA LEU A 95 2.20 3.34 13.84
C LEU A 95 3.29 2.36 13.41
N SER A 96 3.73 1.48 14.31
CA SER A 96 4.74 0.47 13.99
C SER A 96 4.29 -0.46 12.85
N SER A 97 3.03 -0.90 12.85
CA SER A 97 2.48 -1.73 11.78
C SER A 97 2.43 -1.01 10.43
N PHE A 98 2.14 0.30 10.41
CA PHE A 98 2.17 1.10 9.19
C PHE A 98 3.60 1.32 8.68
N GLU A 99 4.55 1.60 9.58
CA GLU A 99 5.98 1.76 9.24
C GLU A 99 6.55 0.47 8.66
N GLU A 100 6.20 -0.68 9.24
CA GLU A 100 6.63 -1.98 8.75
C GLU A 100 6.04 -2.29 7.37
N LEU A 101 4.74 -2.01 7.16
CA LEU A 101 4.10 -2.16 5.86
C LEU A 101 4.79 -1.28 4.80
N GLU A 102 5.13 -0.03 5.15
CA GLU A 102 5.86 0.86 4.26
C GLU A 102 7.25 0.30 3.92
N ALA A 103 7.98 -0.19 4.92
CA ALA A 103 9.30 -0.79 4.75
C ALA A 103 9.26 -2.02 3.82
N GLN A 104 8.32 -2.94 4.05
CA GLN A 104 8.11 -4.11 3.18
C GLN A 104 7.82 -3.68 1.74
N ALA A 105 6.97 -2.66 1.55
CA ALA A 105 6.57 -2.22 0.21
C ALA A 105 7.73 -1.54 -0.53
N ASN A 106 8.54 -0.76 0.19
CA ASN A 106 9.77 -0.16 -0.35
C ASN A 106 10.79 -1.24 -0.74
N GLU A 107 11.02 -2.23 0.12
CA GLU A 107 11.95 -3.32 -0.15
C GLU A 107 11.57 -4.12 -1.40
N ARG A 108 10.31 -4.55 -1.51
CA ARG A 108 9.84 -5.35 -2.65
C ARG A 108 9.93 -4.59 -3.98
N LEU A 109 9.62 -3.29 -3.97
CA LEU A 109 9.78 -2.45 -5.16
C LEU A 109 11.26 -2.28 -5.54
N ASP A 110 12.14 -2.12 -4.55
CA ASP A 110 13.58 -2.04 -4.79
C ASP A 110 14.16 -3.35 -5.34
N GLN A 111 13.70 -4.50 -4.83
CA GLN A 111 14.03 -5.82 -5.35
C GLN A 111 13.56 -5.97 -6.81
N LEU A 112 12.35 -5.52 -7.13
CA LEU A 112 11.82 -5.54 -8.50
C LEU A 112 12.67 -4.69 -9.46
N VAL A 113 13.04 -3.47 -9.06
CA VAL A 113 13.91 -2.59 -9.88
C VAL A 113 15.30 -3.21 -10.06
N LYS A 114 15.87 -3.78 -8.98
CA LYS A 114 17.18 -4.45 -9.04
C LYS A 114 17.14 -5.65 -10.00
N HIS A 115 16.08 -6.45 -9.95
CA HIS A 115 15.89 -7.57 -10.88
C HIS A 115 15.79 -7.07 -12.32
N ALA A 116 15.01 -6.01 -12.58
CA ALA A 116 14.90 -5.39 -13.90
C ALA A 116 16.24 -4.94 -14.48
N TYR A 117 17.05 -4.29 -13.65
CA TYR A 117 18.38 -3.83 -14.02
C TYR A 117 19.34 -4.99 -14.33
N ASN A 118 19.33 -6.04 -13.50
CA ASN A 118 20.17 -7.21 -13.70
C ASN A 118 19.81 -7.95 -14.99
N GLU A 119 18.51 -8.19 -15.23
CA GLU A 119 18.05 -8.84 -16.46
C GLU A 119 18.48 -8.04 -17.70
N TYR A 120 18.33 -6.71 -17.68
CA TYR A 120 18.80 -5.85 -18.76
C TYR A 120 20.31 -5.99 -19.00
N LYS A 121 21.12 -5.93 -17.93
CA LYS A 121 22.59 -6.05 -18.03
C LYS A 121 23.03 -7.39 -18.60
N GLU A 122 22.42 -8.48 -18.16
CA GLU A 122 22.74 -9.81 -18.63
C GLU A 122 22.42 -9.98 -20.12
N LYS A 123 21.24 -9.56 -20.56
CA LYS A 123 20.87 -9.60 -21.98
C LYS A 123 21.81 -8.78 -22.84
N LYS A 124 22.21 -7.60 -22.36
CA LYS A 124 23.19 -6.74 -23.04
C LYS A 124 24.56 -7.43 -23.15
N ALA A 125 25.03 -8.09 -22.09
CA ALA A 125 26.29 -8.84 -22.10
C ALA A 125 26.27 -10.03 -23.06
N LYS A 126 25.13 -10.74 -23.15
CA LYS A 126 24.90 -11.88 -24.05
C LYS A 126 24.60 -11.46 -25.49
N LYS A 127 24.52 -10.15 -25.79
CA LYS A 127 24.11 -9.59 -27.10
C LYS A 127 22.73 -10.09 -27.55
N GLU A 128 21.85 -10.40 -26.61
CA GLU A 128 20.46 -10.73 -26.88
C GLU A 128 19.69 -9.48 -27.32
N SER A 129 18.65 -9.66 -28.15
CA SER A 129 17.75 -8.56 -28.49
C SER A 129 16.93 -8.14 -27.27
N ILE A 130 16.95 -6.85 -26.95
CA ILE A 130 16.21 -6.28 -25.82
C ILE A 130 14.95 -5.62 -26.38
N SER A 131 13.80 -6.22 -26.12
CA SER A 131 12.50 -5.64 -26.47
C SER A 131 12.05 -4.68 -25.36
N PHE A 132 12.17 -3.38 -25.61
CA PHE A 132 11.74 -2.35 -24.66
C PHE A 132 10.24 -2.47 -24.28
N PRO A 133 9.30 -2.70 -25.21
CA PRO A 133 7.89 -2.90 -24.86
C PRO A 133 7.66 -4.10 -23.92
N TYR A 134 8.41 -5.19 -24.14
CA TYR A 134 8.33 -6.39 -23.30
C TYR A 134 8.81 -6.12 -21.87
N PHE A 135 9.99 -5.50 -21.72
CA PHE A 135 10.53 -5.13 -20.41
C PHE A 135 9.61 -4.17 -19.67
N TYR A 136 9.14 -3.14 -20.35
CA TYR A 136 8.20 -2.18 -19.76
C TYR A 136 6.92 -2.87 -19.29
N GLY A 137 6.31 -3.73 -20.13
CA GLY A 137 5.11 -4.47 -19.76
C GLY A 137 5.33 -5.36 -18.53
N LYS A 138 6.36 -6.22 -18.56
CA LYS A 138 6.70 -7.15 -17.47
C LYS A 138 6.84 -6.45 -16.12
N TYR A 139 7.69 -5.42 -16.05
CA TYR A 139 7.99 -4.76 -14.78
C TYR A 139 6.91 -3.76 -14.34
N LYS A 140 6.15 -3.19 -15.28
CA LYS A 140 4.97 -2.38 -14.94
C LYS A 140 3.88 -3.23 -14.29
N THR A 141 3.58 -4.40 -14.87
CA THR A 141 2.55 -5.30 -14.33
C THR A 141 2.96 -5.79 -12.94
N ALA A 142 4.20 -6.22 -12.76
CA ALA A 142 4.71 -6.64 -11.46
C ALA A 142 4.68 -5.50 -10.42
N GLY A 143 5.09 -4.28 -10.82
CA GLY A 143 5.02 -3.11 -9.95
C GLY A 143 3.59 -2.77 -9.55
N LYS A 144 2.63 -2.89 -10.48
CA LYS A 144 1.22 -2.67 -10.18
C LYS A 144 0.66 -3.73 -9.23
N ALA A 145 1.06 -4.99 -9.37
CA ALA A 145 0.67 -6.04 -8.44
C ALA A 145 1.17 -5.77 -7.02
N LEU A 146 2.42 -5.34 -6.85
CA LEU A 146 2.97 -4.94 -5.54
C LEU A 146 2.23 -3.74 -4.94
N GLU A 147 1.89 -2.75 -5.77
CA GLU A 147 1.11 -1.58 -5.34
C GLU A 147 -0.29 -2.00 -4.87
N THR A 148 -1.00 -2.83 -5.63
CA THR A 148 -2.33 -3.33 -5.26
C THR A 148 -2.30 -4.09 -3.93
N GLN A 149 -1.33 -4.98 -3.73
CA GLN A 149 -1.18 -5.70 -2.46
C GLN A 149 -0.85 -4.75 -1.29
N SER A 150 -0.05 -3.72 -1.54
CA SER A 150 0.28 -2.71 -0.53
C SER A 150 -0.97 -1.89 -0.16
N ASP A 151 -1.78 -1.52 -1.15
CA ASP A 151 -3.05 -0.80 -0.96
C ASP A 151 -4.00 -1.66 -0.12
N GLU A 152 -4.17 -2.94 -0.47
CA GLU A 152 -5.04 -3.88 0.27
C GLU A 152 -4.62 -4.02 1.74
N ALA A 153 -3.32 -4.21 2.00
CA ALA A 153 -2.80 -4.32 3.35
C ALA A 153 -2.98 -3.02 4.15
N PHE A 154 -2.69 -1.87 3.53
CA PHE A 154 -2.86 -0.56 4.16
C PHE A 154 -4.32 -0.32 4.54
N TYR A 155 -5.25 -0.52 3.61
CA TYR A 155 -6.66 -0.27 3.85
C TYR A 155 -7.28 -1.25 4.86
N SER A 156 -6.78 -2.48 4.91
CA SER A 156 -7.14 -3.45 5.96
C SER A 156 -6.69 -2.97 7.34
N LEU A 157 -5.42 -2.57 7.48
CA LEU A 157 -4.87 -2.05 8.75
C LEU A 157 -5.56 -0.75 9.18
N TYR A 158 -5.78 0.18 8.25
CA TYR A 158 -6.49 1.44 8.46
C TYR A 158 -7.94 1.22 8.93
N THR A 159 -8.65 0.27 8.31
CA THR A 159 -10.01 -0.08 8.73
C THR A 159 -10.03 -0.66 10.15
N THR A 160 -9.02 -1.46 10.51
CA THR A 160 -8.90 -2.04 11.84
C THR A 160 -8.64 -0.96 12.90
N LEU A 161 -7.71 -0.03 12.64
CA LEU A 161 -7.50 1.16 13.48
C LEU A 161 -8.79 1.96 13.68
N GLN A 162 -9.53 2.24 12.60
CA GLN A 162 -10.80 2.97 12.70
C GLN A 162 -11.83 2.24 13.57
N ASN A 163 -11.89 0.91 13.47
CA ASN A 163 -12.81 0.12 14.28
C ASN A 163 -12.40 0.09 15.76
N ASP A 164 -11.10 0.01 16.06
CA ASP A 164 -10.61 0.08 17.44
C ASP A 164 -10.83 1.45 18.08
N LEU A 165 -10.71 2.53 17.31
CA LEU A 165 -11.07 3.87 17.77
C LEU A 165 -12.56 3.96 18.13
N GLU A 166 -13.44 3.54 17.23
CA GLU A 166 -14.89 3.57 17.47
C GLU A 166 -15.30 2.71 18.67
N LYS A 167 -14.69 1.52 18.80
CA LYS A 167 -14.92 0.61 19.93
C LYS A 167 -14.62 1.26 21.29
N HIS A 168 -13.65 2.17 21.34
CA HIS A 168 -13.26 2.89 22.56
C HIS A 168 -13.87 4.30 22.65
N GLY A 169 -14.82 4.63 21.77
CA GLY A 169 -15.57 5.89 21.81
C GLY A 169 -14.90 7.08 21.12
N TYR A 170 -13.86 6.83 20.32
CA TYR A 170 -13.19 7.86 19.52
C TYR A 170 -13.77 7.96 18.11
N ASP A 171 -13.64 9.13 17.49
CA ASP A 171 -14.10 9.38 16.12
C ASP A 171 -13.11 8.76 15.10
N LYS A 172 -13.65 8.02 14.12
CA LYS A 172 -12.89 7.47 12.99
C LYS A 172 -12.25 8.56 12.14
N ALA A 173 -12.81 9.77 12.13
CA ALA A 173 -12.29 10.90 11.36
C ALA A 173 -10.93 11.39 11.86
N THR A 174 -10.60 11.13 13.13
CA THR A 174 -9.35 11.57 13.78
C THR A 174 -8.09 11.04 13.09
N VAL A 175 -8.17 9.89 12.42
CA VAL A 175 -7.03 9.25 11.75
C VAL A 175 -7.06 9.37 10.22
N THR A 176 -7.93 10.20 9.67
CA THR A 176 -8.01 10.40 8.20
C THR A 176 -6.69 10.84 7.56
N TYR A 177 -5.82 11.51 8.33
CA TYR A 177 -4.49 11.91 7.86
C TYR A 177 -3.62 10.72 7.45
N PHE A 178 -3.76 9.54 8.08
CA PHE A 178 -3.01 8.33 7.69
C PHE A 178 -3.23 7.97 6.23
N LYS A 179 -4.49 8.05 5.76
CA LYS A 179 -4.83 7.79 4.36
C LYS A 179 -4.20 8.82 3.44
N THR A 180 -4.23 10.09 3.82
CA THR A 180 -3.63 11.18 3.04
C THR A 180 -2.12 11.00 2.89
N GLU A 181 -1.42 10.75 4.00
CA GLU A 181 0.03 10.51 4.00
C GLU A 181 0.39 9.28 3.17
N TYR A 182 -0.34 8.18 3.32
CA TYR A 182 -0.14 6.98 2.52
C TYR A 182 -0.23 7.23 1.02
N GLU A 183 -1.30 7.88 0.56
CA GLU A 183 -1.51 8.19 -0.86
C GLU A 183 -0.45 9.17 -1.40
N GLN A 184 0.07 10.06 -0.55
CA GLN A 184 1.16 10.96 -0.90
C GLN A 184 2.49 10.21 -1.02
N THR A 185 2.85 9.42 -0.01
CA THR A 185 4.06 8.58 -0.02
C THR A 185 4.07 7.61 -1.19
N LYS A 186 2.92 7.05 -1.58
CA LYS A 186 2.79 6.21 -2.78
C LYS A 186 3.23 6.96 -4.05
N LYS A 187 2.77 8.20 -4.24
CA LYS A 187 3.13 9.03 -5.40
C LYS A 187 4.61 9.42 -5.38
N ASP A 188 5.13 9.78 -4.21
CA ASP A 188 6.53 10.17 -4.06
C ASP A 188 7.45 8.98 -4.37
N ARG A 189 7.07 7.79 -3.93
CA ARG A 189 7.77 6.54 -4.24
C ARG A 189 7.75 6.21 -5.73
N GLN A 190 6.59 6.33 -6.40
CA GLN A 190 6.51 6.15 -7.86
C GLN A 190 7.46 7.11 -8.59
N THR A 191 7.53 8.36 -8.14
CA THR A 191 8.43 9.39 -8.71
C THR A 191 9.91 9.04 -8.46
N ALA A 192 10.24 8.60 -7.24
CA ALA A 192 11.58 8.16 -6.88
C ALA A 192 12.03 6.95 -7.68
N LEU A 193 11.15 5.94 -7.85
CA LEU A 193 11.43 4.75 -8.65
C LEU A 193 11.64 5.08 -10.12
N PHE A 194 10.80 5.96 -10.70
CA PHE A 194 10.99 6.42 -12.08
C PHE A 194 12.37 7.09 -12.26
N SER A 195 12.77 7.91 -11.30
CA SER A 195 14.09 8.58 -11.30
C SER A 195 15.23 7.57 -11.16
N LYS A 196 15.08 6.58 -10.28
CA LYS A 196 16.06 5.50 -10.06
C LYS A 196 16.24 4.65 -11.31
N VAL A 197 15.14 4.24 -11.94
CA VAL A 197 15.13 3.53 -13.22
C VAL A 197 15.81 4.35 -14.31
N LYS A 198 15.48 5.63 -14.46
CA LYS A 198 16.11 6.51 -15.45
C LYS A 198 17.64 6.59 -15.30
N ASN A 199 18.16 6.56 -14.07
CA ASN A 199 19.61 6.60 -13.83
C ASN A 199 20.32 5.28 -14.14
N TYR A 200 19.59 4.17 -14.26
CA TYR A 200 20.14 2.87 -14.61
C TYR A 200 20.34 2.64 -16.12
N PHE A 201 19.70 3.46 -16.97
CA PHE A 201 19.71 3.35 -18.43
C PHE A 201 20.35 4.57 -19.09
#